data_AF-A0A1H9XHJ9-F1
#
_entry.id   AF-A0A1H9XHJ9-F1
#
_cell.length_a   1.000
_cell.length_b   1.000
_cell.length_c   1.000
_cell.angle_alpha   90.00
_cell.angle_beta   90.00
_cell.angle_gamma   90.00
#
_symmetry.space_group_name_H-M   'P 1'
#
loop_
_entity.id
_entity.type
_entity.pdbx_description
1 polymer ?
#
loop_
_entity_poly.entity_id
_entity_poly.type
_entity_poly.pdbx_seq_one_letter_code
_entity_poly.pdbx_strand_id
1 'polypeptide(L)'
;MSADLVESAIDLLAERGPQLGRPLVDRVKESRFHNMKELRPGSAGTSEVRILLVFDPARCAVLLVAGDKAGSWKSWYNTNIPLAEQRYDEHLANAEKR
;
A
#
# COMPACT_ATOMS: atom_id res chain seq x y z
N MET A 1 -9.56 -17.43 4.16
CA MET A 1 -8.89 -16.73 5.30
C MET A 1 -8.48 -15.34 4.86
N SER A 2 -8.00 -14.45 5.75
CA SER A 2 -7.57 -13.08 5.36
C SER A 2 -6.45 -13.07 4.31
N ALA A 3 -5.64 -14.12 4.24
CA ALA A 3 -4.59 -14.29 3.23
C ALA A 3 -5.16 -14.34 1.79
N ASP A 4 -6.19 -15.14 1.54
CA ASP A 4 -6.82 -15.28 0.20
C ASP A 4 -7.36 -13.93 -0.31
N LEU A 5 -7.86 -13.09 0.60
CA LEU A 5 -8.36 -11.75 0.27
C LEU A 5 -7.22 -10.78 -0.07
N VAL A 6 -6.08 -10.91 0.63
CA VAL A 6 -4.85 -10.16 0.32
C VAL A 6 -4.29 -10.56 -1.04
N GLU A 7 -4.20 -11.86 -1.30
CA GLU A 7 -3.76 -12.42 -2.58
C GLU A 7 -4.62 -11.90 -3.73
N SER A 8 -5.95 -12.06 -3.63
CA SER A 8 -6.90 -11.58 -4.64
C SER A 8 -6.76 -10.07 -4.92
N ALA A 9 -6.46 -9.27 -3.88
CA ALA A 9 -6.26 -7.84 -4.03
C ALA A 9 -4.93 -7.49 -4.73
N ILE A 10 -3.88 -8.27 -4.48
CA ILE A 10 -2.58 -8.13 -5.15
C ILE A 10 -2.69 -8.55 -6.62
N ASP A 11 -3.41 -9.63 -6.92
CA ASP A 11 -3.63 -10.07 -8.31
C ASP A 11 -4.36 -9.02 -9.13
N LEU A 12 -5.43 -8.43 -8.58
CA LEU A 12 -6.14 -7.33 -9.23
C LEU A 12 -5.26 -6.08 -9.40
N LEU A 13 -4.36 -5.82 -8.44
CA LEU A 13 -3.39 -4.72 -8.55
C LEU A 13 -2.38 -4.99 -9.66
N ALA A 14 -1.90 -6.22 -9.79
CA ALA A 14 -0.97 -6.62 -10.85
C ALA A 14 -1.63 -6.58 -12.24
N GLU A 15 -2.89 -7.01 -12.36
CA GLU A 15 -3.65 -7.02 -13.61
C GLU A 15 -3.97 -5.59 -14.09
N ARG A 16 -4.47 -4.73 -13.19
CA ARG A 16 -4.98 -3.40 -13.55
C ARG A 16 -3.98 -2.27 -13.37
N GLY A 17 -2.94 -2.50 -12.59
CA GLY A 17 -1.89 -1.52 -12.32
C GLY A 17 -2.43 -0.18 -11.80
N PRO A 18 -1.91 0.96 -12.28
CA PRO A 18 -2.30 2.29 -11.81
C PRO A 18 -3.79 2.65 -11.97
N GLN A 19 -4.51 1.93 -12.84
CA GLN A 19 -5.94 2.15 -13.09
C GLN A 19 -6.83 1.53 -12.01
N LEU A 20 -6.29 0.69 -11.13
CA LEU A 20 -7.03 0.18 -9.99
C LEU A 20 -7.34 1.33 -9.02
N GLY A 21 -8.63 1.58 -8.83
CA GLY A 21 -9.16 2.66 -7.99
C GLY A 21 -10.04 2.15 -6.85
N ARG A 22 -10.90 3.03 -6.35
CA ARG A 22 -11.87 2.69 -5.30
C ARG A 22 -12.82 1.58 -5.77
N PRO A 23 -13.24 0.67 -4.88
CA PRO A 23 -13.01 0.66 -3.43
C PRO A 23 -11.72 -0.04 -2.98
N LEU A 24 -10.94 -0.66 -3.88
CA LEU A 24 -9.76 -1.44 -3.51
C LEU A 24 -8.51 -0.58 -3.27
N VAL A 25 -8.33 0.50 -4.02
CA VAL A 25 -7.19 1.39 -3.88
C VAL A 25 -7.67 2.81 -3.61
N ASP A 26 -6.97 3.56 -2.75
CA ASP A 26 -7.16 5.01 -2.60
C ASP A 26 -5.83 5.70 -2.33
N ARG A 27 -5.82 7.02 -2.44
CA ARG A 27 -4.66 7.85 -2.14
C ARG A 27 -4.51 8.06 -0.62
N VAL A 28 -3.28 7.97 -0.13
CA VAL A 28 -2.92 8.37 1.23
C VAL A 28 -2.69 9.88 1.23
N LYS A 29 -3.50 10.64 1.98
CA LYS A 29 -3.47 12.11 1.91
C LYS A 29 -2.41 12.72 2.82
N GLU A 30 -2.10 12.01 3.89
CA GLU A 30 -1.18 12.42 4.95
C GLU A 30 0.28 12.16 4.59
N SER A 31 0.55 11.46 3.48
CA SER A 31 1.90 11.26 2.99
C SER A 31 2.40 12.48 2.20
N ARG A 32 3.70 12.78 2.32
CA ARG A 32 4.41 13.76 1.49
C ARG A 32 4.51 13.33 0.02
N PHE A 33 4.36 12.03 -0.27
CA PHE A 33 4.35 11.52 -1.63
C PHE A 33 2.94 11.51 -2.21
N HIS A 34 2.70 12.37 -3.21
CA HIS A 34 1.40 12.49 -3.86
C HIS A 34 0.90 11.20 -4.52
N ASN A 35 1.82 10.31 -4.93
CA ASN A 35 1.52 9.01 -5.53
C ASN A 35 1.42 7.85 -4.52
N MET A 36 1.53 8.12 -3.21
CA MET A 36 1.32 7.11 -2.16
C MET A 36 -0.14 6.65 -2.14
N LYS A 37 -0.33 5.34 -2.19
CA LYS A 37 -1.63 4.67 -2.25
C LYS A 37 -1.74 3.64 -1.14
N GLU A 38 -2.98 3.31 -0.82
CA GLU A 38 -3.35 2.23 0.08
C GLU A 38 -4.19 1.20 -0.69
N LEU A 39 -3.76 -0.05 -0.69
CA LEU A 39 -4.56 -1.20 -1.08
C LEU A 39 -5.35 -1.70 0.13
N ARG A 40 -6.65 -1.95 -0.09
CA ARG A 40 -7.64 -2.37 0.89
C ARG A 40 -8.22 -3.74 0.49
N PRO A 41 -7.51 -4.84 0.77
CA PRO A 41 -8.10 -6.17 0.74
C PRO A 41 -9.39 -6.21 1.56
N GLY A 42 -10.28 -7.14 1.21
CA GLY A 42 -11.46 -7.42 2.00
C GLY A 42 -11.09 -7.81 3.44
N SER A 43 -11.93 -7.42 4.39
CA SER A 43 -11.77 -7.83 5.80
C SER A 43 -12.36 -9.22 6.01
N ALA A 44 -11.72 -10.03 6.86
CA ALA A 44 -12.27 -11.30 7.34
C ALA A 44 -12.20 -11.35 8.87
N GLY A 45 -13.32 -11.70 9.51
CA GLY A 45 -13.45 -11.69 10.97
C GLY A 45 -13.16 -10.29 11.54
N THR A 46 -12.19 -10.23 12.45
CA THR A 46 -11.77 -8.98 13.11
C THR A 46 -10.58 -8.30 12.44
N SER A 47 -10.06 -8.82 11.33
CA SER A 47 -8.87 -8.27 10.66
C SER A 47 -9.20 -7.23 9.59
N GLU A 48 -8.37 -6.19 9.48
CA GLU A 48 -8.47 -5.13 8.49
C GLU A 48 -7.08 -4.84 7.91
N VAL A 49 -6.62 -5.74 7.04
CA VAL A 49 -5.31 -5.60 6.41
C VAL A 49 -5.29 -4.38 5.48
N ARG A 50 -4.25 -3.56 5.59
CA ARG A 50 -3.96 -2.43 4.70
C ARG A 50 -2.52 -2.52 4.22
N ILE A 51 -2.31 -2.16 2.96
CA ILE A 51 -0.99 -2.20 2.35
C ILE A 51 -0.70 -0.82 1.74
N LEU A 52 0.35 -0.15 2.22
CA LEU A 52 0.85 1.08 1.62
C LEU A 52 1.75 0.74 0.44
N LEU A 53 1.52 1.40 -0.68
CA LEU A 53 2.22 1.16 -1.93
C LEU A 53 2.39 2.43 -2.75
N VAL A 54 3.30 2.37 -3.70
CA VAL A 54 3.48 3.36 -4.76
C VAL A 54 3.56 2.65 -6.11
N PHE A 55 3.28 3.39 -7.18
CA PHE A 55 3.75 3.02 -8.51
C PHE A 55 5.02 3.81 -8.77
N ASP A 56 6.13 3.11 -9.04
CA ASP A 56 7.41 3.72 -9.36
C ASP A 56 7.41 4.30 -10.80
N PRO A 57 8.48 5.00 -11.23
CA PRO A 57 8.58 5.51 -12.60
C PRO A 57 8.48 4.45 -13.70
N ALA A 58 8.82 3.18 -13.39
CA ALA A 58 8.67 2.04 -14.30
C ALA A 58 7.25 1.47 -14.32
N ARG A 59 6.29 2.09 -13.61
CA ARG A 59 4.90 1.64 -13.44
C ARG A 59 4.76 0.28 -12.76
N CYS A 60 5.77 -0.13 -12.00
CA CYS A 60 5.70 -1.30 -11.15
C CYS A 60 5.10 -0.91 -9.79
N ALA A 61 4.21 -1.76 -9.27
CA ALA A 61 3.70 -1.60 -7.91
C ALA A 61 4.79 -2.00 -6.90
N VAL A 62 5.17 -1.08 -6.02
CA VAL A 62 6.11 -1.33 -4.94
C VAL A 62 5.31 -1.36 -3.63
N LEU A 63 5.20 -2.54 -3.03
CA LEU A 63 4.54 -2.72 -1.73
C LEU A 63 5.52 -2.34 -0.62
N LEU A 64 5.19 -1.30 0.13
CA LEU A 64 6.10 -0.69 1.09
C LEU A 64 5.87 -1.22 2.50
N VAL A 65 4.61 -1.31 2.95
CA VAL A 65 4.25 -1.73 4.31
C VAL A 65 2.90 -2.44 4.28
N ALA A 66 2.76 -3.56 4.99
CA ALA A 66 1.49 -4.24 5.20
C ALA A 66 1.25 -4.43 6.71
N GLY A 67 0.01 -4.28 7.15
CA GLY A 67 -0.35 -4.51 8.55
C GLY A 67 -1.85 -4.55 8.79
N ASP A 68 -2.24 -5.11 9.94
CA ASP A 68 -3.62 -5.11 10.39
C ASP A 68 -3.95 -3.78 11.08
N LYS A 69 -4.97 -3.08 10.58
CA LYS A 69 -5.45 -1.80 11.09
C LYS A 69 -6.54 -1.96 12.15
N ALA A 70 -7.05 -3.17 12.34
CA ALA A 70 -8.14 -3.45 13.27
C ALA A 70 -7.83 -2.91 14.68
N GLY A 71 -8.76 -2.15 15.25
CA GLY A 71 -8.66 -1.61 16.61
C GLY A 71 -7.63 -0.47 16.82
N SER A 72 -6.85 -0.05 15.80
CA SER A 72 -5.79 0.96 15.97
C SER A 72 -5.70 1.96 14.80
N TRP A 73 -6.84 2.44 14.32
CA TRP A 73 -6.96 3.17 13.05
C TRP A 73 -6.07 4.42 12.93
N LYS A 74 -5.98 5.26 13.97
CA LYS A 74 -5.15 6.49 13.94
C LYS A 74 -3.66 6.19 14.14
N SER A 75 -3.33 5.32 15.11
CA SER A 75 -1.94 4.96 15.41
C SER A 75 -1.27 4.23 14.25
N TRP A 76 -2.05 3.43 13.51
CA TRP A 76 -1.55 2.71 12.35
C TRP A 76 -1.01 3.65 11.28
N TYR A 77 -1.74 4.70 10.88
CA TYR A 77 -1.23 5.66 9.89
C TYR A 77 -0.03 6.46 10.41
N ASN A 78 -0.09 6.92 11.66
CA ASN A 78 1.02 7.68 12.26
C ASN A 78 2.34 6.88 12.29
N THR A 79 2.25 5.55 12.37
CA THR A 79 3.41 4.66 12.40
C THR A 79 3.84 4.23 11.00
N ASN A 80 2.88 3.80 10.17
CA ASN A 80 3.19 3.14 8.90
C ASN A 80 3.42 4.10 7.74
N ILE A 81 2.85 5.32 7.77
CA ILE A 81 3.12 6.31 6.72
C ILE A 81 4.60 6.71 6.73
N PRO A 82 5.21 7.19 7.84
CA PRO A 82 6.63 7.53 7.84
C PRO A 82 7.55 6.36 7.44
N LEU A 83 7.20 5.13 7.86
CA LEU A 83 7.94 3.92 7.47
C LEU A 83 7.85 3.65 5.96
N ALA A 84 6.67 3.80 5.35
CA ALA A 84 6.51 3.65 3.91
C ALA A 84 7.27 4.73 3.13
N GLU A 85 7.25 5.97 3.62
CA GLU A 85 7.98 7.08 3.01
C GLU A 85 9.50 6.83 3.02
N GLN A 86 10.05 6.39 4.14
CA GLN A 86 11.46 6.03 4.25
C GLN A 86 11.83 4.90 3.28
N ARG A 87 11.02 3.83 3.22
CA ARG A 87 11.25 2.70 2.29
C ARG A 87 11.20 3.15 0.83
N TYR A 88 10.37 4.13 0.51
CA TYR A 88 10.29 4.66 -0.85
C TYR A 88 11.50 5.54 -1.21
N ASP A 89 12.00 6.38 -0.29
CA ASP A 89 13.27 7.10 -0.50
C ASP A 89 14.41 6.12 -0.81
N GLU A 90 14.53 5.06 -0.01
CA GLU A 90 15.56 4.02 -0.18
C GLU A 90 15.41 3.31 -1.53
N HIS A 91 14.17 3.05 -1.96
CA HIS A 91 13.90 2.47 -3.28
C HIS A 91 14.37 3.40 -4.42
N LEU A 92 14.03 4.69 -4.36
CA LEU A 92 14.43 5.68 -5.36
C LEU A 92 15.96 5.83 -5.43
N ALA A 93 16.63 5.94 -4.29
CA ALA A 93 18.08 6.07 -4.22
C ALA A 93 18.84 4.84 -4.77
N ASN A 94 18.21 3.67 -4.75
CA ASN A 94 18.77 2.44 -5.33
C ASN A 94 18.45 2.33 -6.83
N ALA A 95 17.34 2.90 -7.30
CA ALA A 95 16.99 2.93 -8.71
C ALA A 95 17.91 3.87 -9.51
N GLU A 96 18.35 5.00 -8.93
CA GLU A 96 19.29 5.92 -9.57
C GLU A 96 20.71 5.34 -9.74
N LYS A 97 21.04 4.26 -9.02
CA LYS A 97 22.35 3.60 -9.08
C LYS A 97 22.42 2.47 -10.11
N ARG A 98 21.32 2.16 -10.80
CA ARG A 98 21.22 1.12 -11.82
C ARG A 98 21.19 1.74 -13.21
#